data_AF-A0A352M0K3-F1
#
_entry.id   AF-A0A352M0K3-F1
#
_cell.length_a   1.000
_cell.length_b   1.000
_cell.length_c   1.000
_cell.angle_alpha   90.00
_cell.angle_beta   90.00
_cell.angle_gamma   90.00
#
_symmetry.space_group_name_H-M   'P 1'
#
loop_
_entity.id
_entity.type
_entity.pdbx_description
1 polymer ?
#
loop_
_entity_poly.entity_id
_entity_poly.type
_entity_poly.pdbx_seq_one_letter_code
_entity_poly.pdbx_strand_id
1 'polypeptide(L)'
;MSNFKLEYSIEYNQIKERRRLAKTPMNTGGDSSTGFVNAVAAIIRQMSSEKLPNDSAPDLLSRRNALFAKVITSENLEGIIGEVSSSVAKSVVNACAIANFSFAEYLFWFECEGAELKKFRMGAGAEDSSVKLARTIRRRAEESYKQGNFTEALKLFKEADEKFPGDFTVHYQLGLINFFEKADYPVALDYFRKASKYSQNKSKHVFINAMIFTGLLLRLCAQASSDANMYSESYQAIVQAYNSDPSNIFSIYALVQANTFNAASKKESLNLLKDLVKREKFFNIQIIYDRAFDPLLDDVESLYDSLLGDASNLVSQNFTKIDELLENLSKSVKFMTIPAKLAALKKDYEEIKKMAERRNCFDVIAANEKSAAVLTSLNDFSEEVKKNKAYFEIRDLIETLAKRFNEEYKESIKAHTKKEEKYAALKAGLAEVNKSYPVAEHERTVKKKNSDAEEVIPATVGWVHGKMFVAIKFISGCFAFTFVLAGIFIAYLFMREQFEQRMWVLICLVVLNLFFIPIYGSVLAEIYYVYVENKRKSLLHSIARLEREIELNKNRINEYDKNLREKYSNMVIEHIKVSKFTASQMLDAGIEGSFEKIKALMP
;
A
#
# COMPACT_ATOMS: atom_id res chain seq x y z
N MET A 1 23.92 63.31 -15.25
CA MET A 1 23.53 61.88 -15.30
C MET A 1 24.52 61.18 -16.20
N SER A 2 25.25 60.18 -15.70
CA SER A 2 26.19 59.40 -16.49
C SER A 2 25.48 58.78 -17.69
N ASN A 3 26.15 58.72 -18.85
CA ASN A 3 25.67 58.09 -20.09
C ASN A 3 25.58 56.56 -19.95
N PHE A 4 24.85 56.05 -18.95
CA PHE A 4 24.62 54.63 -18.76
C PHE A 4 23.68 54.12 -19.85
N LYS A 5 24.10 53.05 -20.53
CA LYS A 5 23.26 52.28 -21.45
C LYS A 5 23.17 50.85 -20.93
N LEU A 6 21.98 50.25 -21.02
CA LEU A 6 21.76 48.88 -20.56
C LEU A 6 22.69 47.89 -21.27
N GLU A 7 23.03 48.12 -22.54
CA GLU A 7 23.92 47.23 -23.31
C GLU A 7 25.35 47.16 -22.77
N TYR A 8 25.75 48.10 -21.90
CA TYR A 8 27.05 48.03 -21.22
C TYR A 8 27.04 47.09 -20.01
N SER A 9 25.86 46.72 -19.50
CA SER A 9 25.74 45.77 -18.40
C SER A 9 25.84 44.32 -18.90
N ILE A 10 26.80 43.57 -18.34
CA ILE A 10 26.98 42.14 -18.63
C ILE A 10 25.75 41.33 -18.18
N GLU A 11 25.16 41.68 -17.04
CA GLU A 11 23.94 41.02 -16.54
C GLU A 11 22.75 41.26 -17.46
N TYR A 12 22.57 42.49 -17.96
CA TYR A 12 21.53 42.78 -18.95
C TYR A 12 21.73 41.95 -20.24
N ASN A 13 22.97 41.88 -20.72
CA ASN A 13 23.30 41.10 -21.91
C ASN A 13 23.03 39.60 -21.71
N GLN A 14 23.29 39.06 -20.51
CA GLN A 14 22.91 37.69 -20.16
C GLN A 14 21.40 37.47 -20.21
N ILE A 15 20.62 38.37 -19.60
CA ILE A 15 19.15 38.30 -19.62
C ILE A 15 18.64 38.32 -21.06
N LYS A 16 19.22 39.18 -21.92
CA LYS A 16 18.86 39.31 -23.34
C LYS A 16 19.24 38.07 -24.16
N GLU A 17 20.41 37.48 -23.92
CA GLU A 17 20.85 36.29 -24.63
C GLU A 17 19.98 35.08 -24.30
N ARG A 18 19.69 34.84 -23.01
CA ARG A 18 18.77 33.78 -22.60
C ARG A 18 17.36 33.96 -23.16
N ARG A 19 16.87 35.21 -23.24
CA ARG A 19 15.60 35.53 -23.92
C ARG A 19 15.67 35.19 -25.41
N ARG A 20 16.78 35.49 -26.09
CA ARG A 20 16.99 35.14 -27.50
C ARG A 20 16.91 33.63 -27.72
N LEU A 21 17.47 32.84 -26.81
CA LEU A 21 17.39 31.37 -26.83
C LEU A 21 15.95 30.85 -26.63
N ALA A 22 15.17 31.50 -25.76
CA ALA A 22 13.77 31.16 -25.55
C ALA A 22 12.88 31.48 -26.76
N LYS A 23 13.19 32.52 -27.54
CA LYS A 23 12.31 33.05 -28.61
C LYS A 23 11.84 31.99 -29.60
N THR A 24 12.74 31.15 -30.12
CA THR A 24 12.37 30.15 -31.15
C THR A 24 11.45 29.07 -30.56
N PRO A 25 11.84 28.37 -29.47
CA PRO A 25 10.95 27.42 -28.79
C PRO A 25 9.57 27.98 -28.44
N MET A 26 9.50 29.22 -27.97
CA MET A 26 8.25 29.87 -27.58
C MET A 26 7.33 30.18 -28.77
N ASN A 27 7.88 30.41 -29.96
CA ASN A 27 7.11 30.72 -31.18
C ASN A 27 6.71 29.48 -31.99
N THR A 28 7.41 28.35 -31.83
CA THR A 28 7.16 27.12 -32.59
C THR A 28 6.37 26.06 -31.81
N GLY A 29 6.18 26.24 -30.50
CA GLY A 29 5.43 25.30 -29.66
C GLY A 29 3.92 25.37 -29.93
N GLY A 30 3.28 24.22 -30.18
CA GLY A 30 1.82 24.16 -30.31
C GLY A 30 1.10 24.46 -28.99
N ASP A 31 1.57 23.87 -27.88
CA ASP A 31 1.13 24.21 -26.52
C ASP A 31 2.18 25.10 -25.82
N SER A 32 1.69 26.09 -25.08
CA SER A 32 2.47 27.00 -24.23
C SER A 32 3.45 26.27 -23.31
N SER A 33 3.03 25.17 -22.67
CA SER A 33 3.88 24.38 -21.77
C SER A 33 5.09 23.78 -22.48
N THR A 34 4.89 23.28 -23.71
CA THR A 34 5.94 22.67 -24.53
C THR A 34 6.96 23.71 -24.98
N GLY A 35 6.52 24.93 -25.28
CA GLY A 35 7.42 26.06 -25.57
C GLY A 35 8.37 26.35 -24.41
N PHE A 36 7.84 26.48 -23.18
CA PHE A 36 8.65 26.72 -21.99
C PHE A 36 9.64 25.59 -21.70
N VAL A 37 9.20 24.34 -21.80
CA VAL A 37 10.06 23.15 -21.61
C VAL A 37 11.26 23.18 -22.57
N ASN A 38 10.99 23.40 -23.86
CA ASN A 38 12.04 23.44 -24.89
C ASN A 38 12.98 24.63 -24.70
N ALA A 39 12.46 25.79 -24.30
CA ALA A 39 13.27 26.98 -24.02
C ALA A 39 14.21 26.77 -22.82
N VAL A 40 13.69 26.23 -21.72
CA VAL A 40 14.46 25.94 -20.52
C VAL A 40 15.58 24.94 -20.81
N ALA A 41 15.26 23.86 -21.51
CA ALA A 41 16.26 22.87 -21.92
C ALA A 41 17.35 23.48 -22.82
N ALA A 42 16.99 24.36 -23.76
CA ALA A 42 17.95 25.06 -24.61
C ALA A 42 18.87 25.99 -23.81
N ILE A 43 18.33 26.74 -22.85
CA ILE A 43 19.11 27.66 -22.00
C ILE A 43 20.11 26.87 -21.14
N ILE A 44 19.67 25.83 -20.43
CA ILE A 44 20.54 25.03 -19.55
C ILE A 44 21.75 24.48 -20.32
N ARG A 45 21.52 23.94 -21.53
CA ARG A 45 22.61 23.39 -22.36
C ARG A 45 23.64 24.44 -22.79
N GLN A 46 23.26 25.72 -22.88
CA GLN A 46 24.16 26.77 -23.33
C GLN A 46 24.88 27.53 -22.21
N MET A 47 24.41 27.44 -20.96
CA MET A 47 24.96 28.24 -19.83
C MET A 47 26.49 28.10 -19.65
N SER A 48 27.04 26.89 -19.81
CA SER A 48 28.47 26.61 -19.62
C SER A 48 29.38 27.16 -20.72
N SER A 49 28.79 27.63 -21.82
CA SER A 49 29.47 28.14 -23.01
C SER A 49 28.96 29.51 -23.45
N GLU A 50 28.19 30.18 -22.59
CA GLU A 50 27.55 31.45 -22.89
C GLU A 50 28.61 32.53 -23.16
N LYS A 51 28.58 33.12 -24.36
CA LYS A 51 29.48 34.23 -24.74
C LYS A 51 28.70 35.53 -24.70
N LEU A 52 29.06 36.41 -23.78
CA LEU A 52 28.37 37.68 -23.56
C LEU A 52 29.19 38.87 -24.09
N PRO A 53 28.53 39.87 -24.70
CA PRO A 53 29.17 41.16 -25.00
C PRO A 53 29.76 41.80 -23.74
N ASN A 54 30.94 42.39 -23.88
CA ASN A 54 31.72 43.05 -22.82
C ASN A 54 32.20 42.14 -21.68
N ASP A 55 32.10 40.81 -21.84
CA ASP A 55 32.68 39.86 -20.89
C ASP A 55 34.16 39.65 -21.18
N SER A 56 35.01 40.24 -20.33
CA SER A 56 36.48 40.21 -20.46
C SER A 56 37.16 39.25 -19.47
N ALA A 57 36.37 38.46 -18.73
CA ALA A 57 36.86 37.62 -17.62
C ALA A 57 36.66 36.11 -17.89
N PRO A 58 37.44 35.50 -18.80
CA PRO A 58 37.33 34.06 -19.11
C PRO A 58 37.57 33.16 -17.88
N ASP A 59 38.37 33.63 -16.91
CA ASP A 59 38.66 32.90 -15.67
C ASP A 59 37.40 32.70 -14.80
N LEU A 60 36.46 33.66 -14.81
CA LEU A 60 35.20 33.54 -14.07
C LEU A 60 34.29 32.45 -14.65
N LEU A 61 34.23 32.33 -15.99
CA LEU A 61 33.46 31.26 -16.63
C LEU A 61 34.07 29.88 -16.31
N SER A 62 35.39 29.76 -16.36
CA SER A 62 36.08 28.53 -15.96
C SER A 62 35.79 28.16 -14.50
N ARG A 63 35.83 29.15 -13.60
CA ARG A 63 35.48 28.96 -12.18
C ARG A 63 34.03 28.52 -11.98
N ARG A 64 33.08 29.13 -12.71
CA ARG A 64 31.65 28.74 -12.68
C ARG A 64 31.44 27.33 -13.21
N ASN A 65 32.15 26.94 -14.27
CA ASN A 65 32.10 25.57 -14.80
C ASN A 65 32.64 24.55 -13.79
N ALA A 66 33.71 24.87 -13.06
CA ALA A 66 34.22 24.03 -11.98
C ALA A 66 33.23 23.90 -10.83
N LEU A 67 32.55 25.00 -10.46
CA LEU A 67 31.50 24.98 -9.45
C LEU A 67 30.28 24.17 -9.90
N PHE A 68 29.87 24.32 -11.17
CA PHE A 68 28.79 23.56 -11.77
C PHE A 68 29.05 22.04 -11.71
N ALA A 69 30.30 21.62 -11.95
CA ALA A 69 30.69 20.21 -11.85
C ALA A 69 30.57 19.64 -10.41
N LYS A 70 30.63 20.49 -9.36
CA LYS A 70 30.33 20.08 -7.97
C LYS A 70 28.83 19.88 -7.73
N VAL A 71 27.98 20.50 -8.54
CA VAL A 71 26.52 20.50 -8.37
C VAL A 71 25.86 19.44 -9.25
N ILE A 72 26.26 19.32 -10.51
CA ILE A 72 25.74 18.35 -11.50
C ILE A 72 26.91 17.75 -12.29
N THR A 73 26.92 16.43 -12.46
CA THR A 73 27.84 15.74 -13.37
C THR A 73 27.36 15.84 -14.82
N SER A 74 28.28 15.82 -15.78
CA SER A 74 27.96 15.85 -17.21
C SER A 74 27.04 14.70 -17.63
N GLU A 75 27.23 13.50 -17.08
CA GLU A 75 26.43 12.31 -17.34
C GLU A 75 24.96 12.46 -16.89
N ASN A 76 24.72 13.21 -15.82
CA ASN A 76 23.38 13.41 -15.26
C ASN A 76 22.66 14.64 -15.85
N LEU A 77 23.35 15.50 -16.61
CA LEU A 77 22.80 16.78 -17.06
C LEU A 77 21.48 16.61 -17.83
N GLU A 78 21.40 15.65 -18.75
CA GLU A 78 20.17 15.38 -19.51
C GLU A 78 19.04 14.83 -18.64
N GLY A 79 19.37 14.03 -17.62
CA GLY A 79 18.40 13.59 -16.62
C GLY A 79 17.81 14.76 -15.83
N ILE A 80 18.67 15.70 -15.39
CA ILE A 80 18.23 16.92 -14.70
C ILE A 80 17.41 17.82 -15.63
N ILE A 81 17.80 17.98 -16.89
CA ILE A 81 16.98 18.70 -17.89
C ILE A 81 15.59 18.06 -18.00
N GLY A 82 15.51 16.72 -17.98
CA GLY A 82 14.24 15.99 -17.93
C GLY A 82 13.41 16.29 -16.68
N GLU A 83 14.03 16.34 -15.50
CA GLU A 83 13.34 16.69 -14.24
C GLU A 83 12.84 18.14 -14.24
N VAL A 84 13.68 19.09 -14.65
CA VAL A 84 13.30 20.51 -14.80
C VAL A 84 12.13 20.63 -15.78
N SER A 85 12.22 19.95 -16.92
CA SER A 85 11.18 19.93 -17.94
C SER A 85 9.85 19.41 -17.39
N SER A 86 9.90 18.34 -16.58
CA SER A 86 8.70 17.82 -15.90
C SER A 86 8.11 18.83 -14.92
N SER A 87 8.96 19.56 -14.17
CA SER A 87 8.53 20.62 -13.25
C SER A 87 7.85 21.78 -14.00
N VAL A 88 8.46 22.24 -15.10
CA VAL A 88 7.93 23.32 -15.95
C VAL A 88 6.63 22.91 -16.65
N ALA A 89 6.51 21.65 -17.10
CA ALA A 89 5.28 21.14 -17.68
C ALA A 89 4.11 21.13 -16.67
N LYS A 90 4.39 20.92 -15.38
CA LYS A 90 3.39 21.03 -14.30
C LYS A 90 3.02 22.48 -13.99
N SER A 91 3.98 23.38 -14.03
CA SER A 91 3.79 24.81 -13.80
C SER A 91 4.82 25.62 -14.58
N VAL A 92 4.36 26.36 -15.60
CA VAL A 92 5.24 27.14 -16.48
C VAL A 92 6.04 28.22 -15.73
N VAL A 93 5.52 28.70 -14.59
CA VAL A 93 6.19 29.66 -13.71
C VAL A 93 7.52 29.11 -13.17
N ASN A 94 7.69 27.78 -13.10
CA ASN A 94 8.95 27.16 -12.66
C ASN A 94 10.09 27.41 -13.65
N ALA A 95 9.82 27.88 -14.87
CA ALA A 95 10.87 28.37 -15.79
C ALA A 95 11.69 29.53 -15.19
N CYS A 96 11.13 30.26 -14.22
CA CYS A 96 11.84 31.29 -13.48
C CYS A 96 13.03 30.77 -12.66
N ALA A 97 13.08 29.47 -12.33
CA ALA A 97 14.21 28.89 -11.60
C ALA A 97 15.48 28.73 -12.46
N ILE A 98 15.36 28.95 -13.77
CA ILE A 98 16.44 28.81 -14.76
C ILE A 98 16.82 30.16 -15.38
N ALA A 99 15.83 30.97 -15.75
CA ALA A 99 16.05 32.28 -16.35
C ALA A 99 14.92 33.27 -16.06
N ASN A 100 14.74 33.61 -14.78
CA ASN A 100 13.72 34.51 -14.23
C ASN A 100 13.32 35.70 -15.13
N PHE A 101 14.23 36.66 -15.40
CA PHE A 101 13.88 37.87 -16.16
C PHE A 101 13.63 37.58 -17.64
N SER A 102 14.34 36.61 -18.21
CA SER A 102 14.31 36.29 -19.64
C SER A 102 12.97 35.72 -20.11
N PHE A 103 12.21 35.11 -19.20
CA PHE A 103 10.88 34.58 -19.49
C PHE A 103 9.73 35.55 -19.20
N ALA A 104 10.01 36.72 -18.63
CA ALA A 104 8.99 37.62 -18.09
C ALA A 104 7.88 38.00 -19.09
N GLU A 105 8.22 38.28 -20.35
CA GLU A 105 7.21 38.61 -21.36
C GLU A 105 6.28 37.42 -21.67
N TYR A 106 6.84 36.21 -21.76
CA TYR A 106 6.08 35.03 -22.14
C TYR A 106 5.21 34.54 -20.99
N LEU A 107 5.74 34.59 -19.75
CA LEU A 107 4.97 34.33 -18.54
C LEU A 107 3.84 35.34 -18.41
N PHE A 108 4.11 36.61 -18.66
CA PHE A 108 3.08 37.63 -18.64
C PHE A 108 1.99 37.40 -19.68
N TRP A 109 2.34 36.98 -20.90
CA TRP A 109 1.35 36.61 -21.91
C TRP A 109 0.51 35.41 -21.50
N PHE A 110 1.10 34.43 -20.82
CA PHE A 110 0.38 33.28 -20.27
C PHE A 110 -0.57 33.69 -19.14
N GLU A 111 -0.10 34.46 -18.17
CA GLU A 111 -0.88 34.94 -17.02
C GLU A 111 -2.02 35.86 -17.43
N CYS A 112 -1.81 36.63 -18.49
CA CYS A 112 -2.81 37.47 -19.12
C CYS A 112 -4.08 36.66 -19.48
N GLU A 113 -3.93 35.40 -19.87
CA GLU A 113 -5.05 34.49 -20.17
C GLU A 113 -5.63 33.81 -18.92
N GLY A 114 -4.91 33.86 -17.79
CA GLY A 114 -5.32 33.34 -16.50
C GLY A 114 -6.43 34.18 -15.82
N ALA A 115 -7.18 33.56 -14.92
CA ALA A 115 -8.36 34.17 -14.30
C ALA A 115 -8.07 35.49 -13.55
N GLU A 116 -6.89 35.62 -12.94
CA GLU A 116 -6.52 36.83 -12.18
C GLU A 116 -6.40 38.07 -13.07
N LEU A 117 -5.66 38.00 -14.18
CA LEU A 117 -5.46 39.15 -15.06
C LEU A 117 -6.58 39.31 -16.09
N LYS A 118 -7.20 38.20 -16.50
CA LYS A 118 -8.29 38.21 -17.48
C LYS A 118 -9.45 39.11 -17.06
N LYS A 119 -9.80 39.17 -15.76
CA LYS A 119 -10.87 40.05 -15.26
C LYS A 119 -10.58 41.55 -15.47
N PHE A 120 -9.32 41.97 -15.36
CA PHE A 120 -8.92 43.35 -15.61
C PHE A 120 -8.79 43.65 -17.10
N ARG A 121 -8.55 42.62 -17.91
CA ARG A 121 -8.38 42.72 -19.37
C ARG A 121 -9.70 42.65 -20.14
N MET A 122 -10.72 41.97 -19.63
CA MET A 122 -12.02 41.81 -20.31
C MET A 122 -13.00 42.94 -20.05
N GLY A 123 -12.74 43.81 -19.06
CA GLY A 123 -13.57 44.96 -18.71
C GLY A 123 -14.91 44.59 -18.06
N ALA A 124 -15.64 45.61 -17.58
CA ALA A 124 -16.96 45.45 -16.97
C ALA A 124 -18.07 45.85 -17.95
N GLY A 125 -19.27 45.29 -17.81
CA GLY A 125 -20.39 45.59 -18.73
C GLY A 125 -20.78 47.08 -18.81
N ALA A 126 -20.55 47.85 -17.73
CA ALA A 126 -20.90 49.27 -17.62
C ALA A 126 -19.65 50.19 -17.56
N GLU A 127 -18.73 50.03 -18.51
CA GLU A 127 -17.50 50.83 -18.59
C GLU A 127 -17.55 51.91 -19.69
N ASP A 128 -16.73 52.95 -19.52
CA ASP A 128 -16.62 54.08 -20.45
C ASP A 128 -16.18 53.62 -21.87
N SER A 129 -16.73 54.29 -22.88
CA SER A 129 -16.39 54.15 -24.29
C SER A 129 -14.89 54.25 -24.57
N SER A 130 -14.18 55.15 -23.87
CA SER A 130 -12.73 55.33 -23.98
C SER A 130 -11.96 54.06 -23.53
N VAL A 131 -12.40 53.42 -22.44
CA VAL A 131 -11.82 52.20 -21.88
C VAL A 131 -12.10 50.98 -22.76
N LYS A 132 -13.27 50.93 -23.42
CA LYS A 132 -13.58 49.90 -24.45
C LYS A 132 -12.66 50.03 -25.66
N LEU A 133 -12.44 51.25 -26.13
CA LEU A 133 -11.54 51.52 -27.24
C LEU A 133 -10.09 51.16 -26.87
N ALA A 134 -9.61 51.60 -25.70
CA ALA A 134 -8.28 51.28 -25.18
C ALA A 134 -8.02 49.77 -25.15
N ARG A 135 -9.00 48.97 -24.71
CA ARG A 135 -8.90 47.49 -24.71
C ARG A 135 -8.74 46.90 -26.10
N THR A 136 -9.49 47.42 -27.07
CA THR A 136 -9.42 46.94 -28.46
C THR A 136 -8.05 47.24 -29.07
N ILE A 137 -7.54 48.45 -28.83
CA ILE A 137 -6.20 48.86 -29.24
C ILE A 137 -5.13 47.99 -28.55
N ARG A 138 -5.26 47.78 -27.23
CA ARG A 138 -4.35 46.91 -26.45
C ARG A 138 -4.26 45.50 -27.04
N ARG A 139 -5.39 44.88 -27.41
CA ARG A 139 -5.38 43.54 -28.03
C ARG A 139 -4.59 43.52 -29.35
N ARG A 140 -4.79 44.53 -30.21
CA ARG A 140 -4.01 44.68 -31.46
C ARG A 140 -2.52 44.90 -31.18
N ALA A 141 -2.20 45.66 -30.13
CA ALA A 141 -0.83 45.88 -29.68
C ALA A 141 -0.17 44.57 -29.22
N GLU A 142 -0.89 43.75 -28.46
CA GLU A 142 -0.44 42.42 -28.00
C GLU A 142 -0.22 41.45 -29.15
N GLU A 143 -1.11 41.42 -30.14
CA GLU A 143 -0.94 40.62 -31.36
C GLU A 143 0.31 41.06 -32.13
N SER A 144 0.49 42.37 -32.32
CA SER A 144 1.68 42.93 -32.97
C SER A 144 2.95 42.59 -32.17
N TYR A 145 2.88 42.63 -30.84
CA TYR A 145 4.00 42.32 -29.96
C TYR A 145 4.42 40.85 -30.10
N LYS A 146 3.45 39.92 -30.04
CA LYS A 146 3.68 38.47 -30.20
C LYS A 146 4.25 38.11 -31.58
N GLN A 147 3.87 38.86 -32.62
CA GLN A 147 4.41 38.69 -33.98
C GLN A 147 5.84 39.26 -34.13
N GLY A 148 6.39 39.93 -33.12
CA GLY A 148 7.69 40.60 -33.19
C GLY A 148 7.65 41.96 -33.91
N ASN A 149 6.47 42.50 -34.19
CA ASN A 149 6.28 43.81 -34.81
C ASN A 149 6.35 44.93 -33.75
N PHE A 150 7.52 45.07 -33.12
CA PHE A 150 7.70 45.92 -31.93
C PHE A 150 7.42 47.40 -32.14
N THR A 151 7.70 47.94 -33.34
CA THR A 151 7.44 49.36 -33.66
C THR A 151 5.94 49.66 -33.65
N GLU A 152 5.14 48.78 -34.25
CA GLU A 152 3.68 48.93 -34.28
C GLU A 152 3.07 48.63 -32.91
N ALA A 153 3.55 47.59 -32.23
CA ALA A 153 3.13 47.28 -30.86
C ALA A 153 3.35 48.48 -29.93
N LEU A 154 4.52 49.11 -29.96
CA LEU A 154 4.84 50.29 -29.14
C LEU A 154 3.92 51.47 -29.45
N LYS A 155 3.60 51.72 -30.72
CA LYS A 155 2.67 52.77 -31.13
C LYS A 155 1.26 52.51 -30.59
N LEU A 156 0.74 51.30 -30.79
CA LEU A 156 -0.60 50.92 -30.35
C LEU A 156 -0.71 50.90 -28.82
N PHE A 157 0.30 50.41 -28.09
CA PHE A 157 0.29 50.46 -26.64
C PHE A 157 0.28 51.89 -26.10
N LYS A 158 1.01 52.83 -26.72
CA LYS A 158 0.94 54.25 -26.35
C LYS A 158 -0.43 54.85 -26.63
N GLU A 159 -1.05 54.52 -27.76
CA GLU A 159 -2.42 54.94 -28.06
C GLU A 159 -3.42 54.38 -27.03
N ALA A 160 -3.26 53.12 -26.62
CA ALA A 160 -4.08 52.53 -25.55
C ALA A 160 -3.87 53.22 -24.19
N ASP A 161 -2.63 53.57 -23.85
CA ASP A 161 -2.27 54.33 -22.64
C ASP A 161 -2.91 55.72 -22.64
N GLU A 162 -2.91 56.44 -23.77
CA GLU A 162 -3.58 57.74 -23.90
C GLU A 162 -5.09 57.65 -23.66
N LYS A 163 -5.73 56.55 -24.10
CA LYS A 163 -7.18 56.34 -23.90
C LYS A 163 -7.52 55.84 -22.50
N PHE A 164 -6.62 55.09 -21.86
CA PHE A 164 -6.82 54.59 -20.51
C PHE A 164 -5.49 54.57 -19.72
N PRO A 165 -5.08 55.72 -19.13
CA PRO A 165 -3.79 55.85 -18.41
C PRO A 165 -3.70 55.04 -17.11
N GLY A 166 -4.74 54.28 -16.75
CA GLY A 166 -4.78 53.44 -15.57
C GLY A 166 -4.50 51.96 -15.84
N ASP A 167 -4.26 51.59 -17.11
CA ASP A 167 -4.03 50.19 -17.50
C ASP A 167 -2.61 49.73 -17.12
N PHE A 168 -2.48 49.14 -15.93
CA PHE A 168 -1.21 48.60 -15.46
C PHE A 168 -0.67 47.46 -16.33
N THR A 169 -1.51 46.77 -17.12
CA THR A 169 -1.05 45.71 -18.04
C THR A 169 -0.41 46.30 -19.30
N VAL A 170 -0.90 47.44 -19.78
CA VAL A 170 -0.26 48.22 -20.85
C VAL A 170 1.07 48.77 -20.39
N HIS A 171 1.10 49.39 -19.21
CA HIS A 171 2.35 49.92 -18.63
C HIS A 171 3.42 48.84 -18.46
N TYR A 172 3.05 47.66 -17.96
CA TYR A 172 4.01 46.58 -17.77
C TYR A 172 4.59 46.11 -19.12
N GLN A 173 3.76 45.95 -20.15
CA GLN A 173 4.21 45.56 -21.50
C GLN A 173 5.05 46.66 -22.17
N LEU A 174 4.70 47.94 -22.00
CA LEU A 174 5.53 49.06 -22.43
C LEU A 174 6.89 49.04 -21.73
N GLY A 175 6.93 48.76 -20.43
CA GLY A 175 8.17 48.57 -19.67
C GLY A 175 9.04 47.45 -20.26
N LEU A 176 8.45 46.27 -20.53
CA LEU A 176 9.16 45.13 -21.14
C LEU A 176 9.69 45.44 -22.55
N ILE A 177 8.90 46.10 -23.41
CA ILE A 177 9.35 46.48 -24.75
C ILE A 177 10.54 47.45 -24.67
N ASN A 178 10.46 48.46 -23.80
CA ASN A 178 11.56 49.42 -23.65
C ASN A 178 12.80 48.76 -23.03
N PHE A 179 12.62 47.81 -22.12
CA PHE A 179 13.70 47.03 -21.52
C PHE A 179 14.41 46.13 -22.56
N PHE A 180 13.66 45.29 -23.29
CA PHE A 180 14.24 44.29 -24.16
C PHE A 180 14.60 44.78 -25.56
N GLU A 181 13.73 45.59 -26.18
CA GLU A 181 13.83 45.95 -27.59
C GLU A 181 14.50 47.31 -27.80
N LYS A 182 14.28 48.27 -26.89
CA LYS A 182 14.89 49.61 -26.97
C LYS A 182 16.14 49.77 -26.13
N ALA A 183 16.33 48.92 -25.11
CA ALA A 183 17.37 49.08 -24.10
C ALA A 183 17.36 50.48 -23.43
N ASP A 184 16.18 51.11 -23.37
CA ASP A 184 15.98 52.46 -22.83
C ASP A 184 15.62 52.37 -21.34
N TYR A 185 16.65 52.42 -20.49
CA TYR A 185 16.50 52.32 -19.04
C TYR A 185 15.55 53.38 -18.46
N PRO A 186 15.73 54.69 -18.72
CA PRO A 186 14.86 55.72 -18.12
C PRO A 186 13.38 55.52 -18.47
N VAL A 187 13.08 55.21 -19.74
CA VAL A 187 11.70 55.02 -20.19
C VAL A 187 11.11 53.71 -19.65
N ALA A 188 11.88 52.62 -19.65
CA ALA A 188 11.44 51.36 -19.06
C ALA A 188 11.13 51.51 -17.56
N LEU A 189 11.98 52.22 -16.81
CA LEU A 189 11.80 52.48 -15.38
C LEU A 189 10.52 53.27 -15.09
N ASP A 190 10.22 54.31 -15.88
CA ASP A 190 8.98 55.09 -15.74
C ASP A 190 7.74 54.20 -15.93
N TYR A 191 7.74 53.37 -16.96
CA TYR A 191 6.62 52.46 -17.23
C TYR A 191 6.45 51.38 -16.15
N PHE A 192 7.54 50.80 -15.63
CA PHE A 192 7.43 49.86 -14.52
C PHE A 192 6.92 50.53 -13.24
N ARG A 193 7.34 51.76 -12.92
CA ARG A 193 6.79 52.53 -11.79
C ARG A 193 5.30 52.85 -11.97
N LYS A 194 4.86 53.17 -13.18
CA LYS A 194 3.43 53.32 -13.49
C LYS A 194 2.69 52.00 -13.31
N ALA A 195 3.24 50.89 -13.82
CA ALA A 195 2.65 49.57 -13.67
C ALA A 195 2.48 49.18 -12.20
N SER A 196 3.49 49.37 -11.36
CA SER A 196 3.39 49.09 -9.92
C SER A 196 2.40 50.03 -9.22
N LYS A 197 2.44 51.34 -9.49
CA LYS A 197 1.49 52.32 -8.93
C LYS A 197 0.03 51.96 -9.23
N TYR A 198 -0.30 51.63 -10.47
CA TYR A 198 -1.69 51.38 -10.87
C TYR A 198 -2.18 49.96 -10.55
N SER A 199 -1.26 49.00 -10.36
CA SER A 199 -1.58 47.64 -9.90
C SER A 199 -1.58 47.49 -8.39
N GLN A 200 -1.07 48.47 -7.64
CA GLN A 200 -1.07 48.50 -6.18
C GLN A 200 -2.49 48.22 -5.65
N ASN A 201 -2.65 47.14 -4.89
CA ASN A 201 -3.91 46.62 -4.35
C ASN A 201 -4.93 46.05 -5.37
N LYS A 202 -4.59 45.98 -6.67
CA LYS A 202 -5.46 45.38 -7.72
C LYS A 202 -4.96 44.03 -8.19
N SER A 203 -3.68 43.94 -8.55
CA SER A 203 -3.02 42.69 -8.93
C SER A 203 -1.68 42.62 -8.25
N LYS A 204 -1.57 41.71 -7.27
CA LYS A 204 -0.30 41.41 -6.62
C LYS A 204 0.74 40.97 -7.65
N HIS A 205 0.30 40.19 -8.63
CA HIS A 205 1.16 39.66 -9.67
C HIS A 205 1.88 40.77 -10.46
N VAL A 206 1.15 41.73 -11.03
CA VAL A 206 1.78 42.82 -11.80
C VAL A 206 2.56 43.75 -10.89
N PHE A 207 2.07 44.01 -9.68
CA PHE A 207 2.77 44.84 -8.71
C PHE A 207 4.16 44.25 -8.40
N ILE A 208 4.24 42.97 -8.02
CA ILE A 208 5.47 42.28 -7.69
C ILE A 208 6.46 42.34 -8.87
N ASN A 209 6.02 41.93 -10.06
CA ASN A 209 6.91 41.91 -11.22
C ASN A 209 7.39 43.31 -11.64
N ALA A 210 6.51 44.31 -11.61
CA ALA A 210 6.90 45.69 -11.92
C ALA A 210 7.92 46.25 -10.91
N MET A 211 7.75 45.93 -9.62
CA MET A 211 8.70 46.30 -8.57
C MET A 211 10.05 45.56 -8.71
N ILE A 212 10.01 44.29 -9.12
CA ILE A 212 11.22 43.49 -9.41
C ILE A 212 12.01 44.10 -10.58
N PHE A 213 11.35 44.45 -11.69
CA PHE A 213 12.02 45.11 -12.81
C PHE A 213 12.50 46.53 -12.47
N THR A 214 11.76 47.27 -11.63
CA THR A 214 12.19 48.57 -11.10
C THR A 214 13.50 48.41 -10.32
N GLY A 215 13.57 47.44 -9.41
CA GLY A 215 14.79 47.17 -8.64
C GLY A 215 15.94 46.70 -9.52
N LEU A 216 15.71 45.77 -10.46
CA LEU A 216 16.74 45.34 -11.42
C LEU A 216 17.34 46.55 -12.15
N LEU A 217 16.50 47.38 -12.79
CA LEU A 217 16.96 48.53 -13.56
C LEU A 217 17.77 49.53 -12.73
N LEU A 218 17.29 49.84 -11.52
CA LEU A 218 17.99 50.71 -10.58
C LEU A 218 19.34 50.10 -10.18
N ARG A 219 19.40 48.80 -9.89
CA ARG A 219 20.64 48.08 -9.54
C ARG A 219 21.65 48.10 -10.68
N LEU A 220 21.22 47.80 -11.90
CA LEU A 220 22.11 47.81 -13.07
C LEU A 220 22.69 49.20 -13.32
N CYS A 221 21.87 50.24 -13.17
CA CYS A 221 22.31 51.63 -13.27
C CYS A 221 23.28 51.98 -12.13
N ALA A 222 22.93 51.63 -10.88
CA ALA A 222 23.75 51.87 -9.70
C ALA A 222 25.13 51.22 -9.79
N GLN A 223 25.21 50.01 -10.35
CA GLN A 223 26.48 49.32 -10.57
C GLN A 223 27.39 50.05 -11.56
N ALA A 224 26.81 50.62 -12.62
CA ALA A 224 27.58 51.38 -13.60
C ALA A 224 27.96 52.79 -13.11
N SER A 225 27.12 53.42 -12.30
CA SER A 225 27.32 54.79 -11.80
C SER A 225 27.98 54.87 -10.43
N SER A 226 28.10 53.75 -9.71
CA SER A 226 28.48 53.68 -8.28
C SER A 226 27.59 54.54 -7.36
N ASP A 227 26.30 54.65 -7.67
CA ASP A 227 25.34 55.46 -6.91
C ASP A 227 24.67 54.66 -5.78
N ALA A 228 25.08 54.94 -4.53
CA ALA A 228 24.54 54.30 -3.33
C ALA A 228 23.04 54.57 -3.10
N ASN A 229 22.52 55.73 -3.53
CA ASN A 229 21.09 56.03 -3.38
C ASN A 229 20.26 55.15 -4.31
N MET A 230 20.75 54.88 -5.53
CA MET A 230 20.08 53.97 -6.46
C MET A 230 20.11 52.51 -5.96
N TYR A 231 21.19 52.08 -5.31
CA TYR A 231 21.21 50.78 -4.63
C TYR A 231 20.17 50.68 -3.52
N SER A 232 20.05 51.73 -2.69
CA SER A 232 19.02 51.79 -1.64
C SER A 232 17.61 51.75 -2.24
N GLU A 233 17.35 52.54 -3.29
CA GLU A 233 16.05 52.57 -3.96
C GLU A 233 15.72 51.21 -4.60
N SER A 234 16.70 50.58 -5.25
CA SER A 234 16.58 49.23 -5.79
C SER A 234 16.15 48.24 -4.70
N TYR A 235 16.87 48.22 -3.57
CA TYR A 235 16.56 47.34 -2.45
C TYR A 235 15.14 47.57 -1.92
N GLN A 236 14.74 48.83 -1.72
CA GLN A 236 13.39 49.17 -1.27
C GLN A 236 12.30 48.69 -2.24
N ALA A 237 12.54 48.79 -3.55
CA ALA A 237 11.60 48.29 -4.53
C ALA A 237 11.41 46.77 -4.41
N ILE A 238 12.51 46.04 -4.25
CA ILE A 238 12.48 44.57 -4.15
C ILE A 238 11.88 44.10 -2.83
N VAL A 239 12.17 44.78 -1.71
CA VAL A 239 11.56 44.50 -0.41
C VAL A 239 10.04 44.70 -0.46
N GLN A 240 9.54 45.71 -1.16
CA GLN A 240 8.10 45.88 -1.35
C GLN A 240 7.48 44.73 -2.17
N ALA A 241 8.19 44.22 -3.18
CA ALA A 241 7.76 43.05 -3.93
C ALA A 241 7.70 41.81 -3.03
N TYR A 242 8.75 41.55 -2.25
CA TYR A 242 8.81 40.44 -1.29
C TYR A 242 7.73 40.53 -0.21
N ASN A 243 7.51 41.71 0.37
CA ASN A 243 6.48 41.91 1.40
C ASN A 243 5.05 41.74 0.87
N SER A 244 4.82 41.92 -0.44
CA SER A 244 3.52 41.69 -1.07
C SER A 244 3.14 40.19 -1.12
N ASP A 245 4.15 39.34 -1.33
CA ASP A 245 4.06 37.89 -1.28
C ASP A 245 5.42 37.25 -0.93
N PRO A 246 5.65 36.93 0.36
CA PRO A 246 6.88 36.30 0.83
C PRO A 246 7.09 34.85 0.35
N SER A 247 6.07 34.26 -0.29
CA SER A 247 6.16 32.92 -0.87
C SER A 247 6.55 32.94 -2.35
N ASN A 248 6.51 34.11 -3.00
CA ASN A 248 6.83 34.25 -4.40
C ASN A 248 8.33 34.00 -4.66
N ILE A 249 8.63 32.92 -5.40
CA ILE A 249 10.01 32.51 -5.67
C ILE A 249 10.84 33.57 -6.41
N PHE A 250 10.20 34.37 -7.27
CA PHE A 250 10.89 35.41 -8.03
C PHE A 250 11.23 36.61 -7.15
N SER A 251 10.35 37.02 -6.23
CA SER A 251 10.63 38.09 -5.27
C SER A 251 11.74 37.70 -4.29
N ILE A 252 11.75 36.45 -3.82
CA ILE A 252 12.83 35.91 -2.97
C ILE A 252 14.15 35.97 -3.74
N TYR A 253 14.20 35.44 -4.96
CA TYR A 253 15.44 35.42 -5.74
C TYR A 253 15.94 36.83 -6.05
N ALA A 254 15.04 37.73 -6.45
CA ALA A 254 15.38 39.13 -6.70
C ALA A 254 15.90 39.84 -5.45
N LEU A 255 15.37 39.52 -4.25
CA LEU A 255 15.85 40.04 -2.98
C LEU A 255 17.28 39.57 -2.67
N VAL A 256 17.57 38.29 -2.91
CA VAL A 256 18.94 37.78 -2.80
C VAL A 256 19.86 38.54 -3.77
N GLN A 257 19.48 38.69 -5.04
CA GLN A 257 20.26 39.43 -6.03
C GLN A 257 20.49 40.89 -5.61
N ALA A 258 19.48 41.57 -5.06
CA ALA A 258 19.60 42.95 -4.60
C ALA A 258 20.60 43.11 -3.44
N ASN A 259 20.67 42.11 -2.55
CA ASN A 259 21.55 42.15 -1.40
C ASN A 259 23.00 41.74 -1.69
N THR A 260 23.31 41.18 -2.86
CA THR A 260 24.69 40.79 -3.24
C THR A 260 25.69 41.94 -3.17
N PHE A 261 25.20 43.19 -3.32
CA PHE A 261 26.01 44.41 -3.28
C PHE A 261 25.95 45.13 -1.92
N ASN A 262 25.19 44.62 -0.95
CA ASN A 262 25.08 45.17 0.39
C ASN A 262 25.78 44.26 1.41
N ALA A 263 27.00 44.63 1.81
CA ALA A 263 27.82 43.85 2.74
C ALA A 263 27.13 43.56 4.09
N ALA A 264 26.28 44.46 4.57
CA ALA A 264 25.55 44.30 5.83
C ALA A 264 24.48 43.18 5.76
N SER A 265 23.92 42.92 4.58
CA SER A 265 22.85 41.95 4.34
C SER A 265 23.36 40.62 3.77
N LYS A 266 24.67 40.44 3.68
CA LYS A 266 25.31 39.25 3.08
C LYS A 266 24.87 37.93 3.74
N LYS A 267 24.87 37.86 5.07
CA LYS A 267 24.47 36.65 5.81
C LYS A 267 22.99 36.30 5.61
N GLU A 268 22.12 37.31 5.68
CA GLU A 268 20.68 37.14 5.44
C GLU A 268 20.41 36.61 4.03
N SER A 269 21.14 37.12 3.04
CA SER A 269 21.04 36.70 1.64
C SER A 269 21.44 35.25 1.43
N LEU A 270 22.54 34.81 2.05
CA LEU A 270 22.97 33.42 1.97
C LEU A 270 21.97 32.47 2.64
N ASN A 271 21.33 32.88 3.73
CA ASN A 271 20.25 32.10 4.35
C ASN A 271 19.03 32.00 3.44
N LEU A 272 18.58 33.13 2.86
CA LEU A 272 17.47 33.15 1.90
C LEU A 272 17.79 32.30 0.66
N LEU A 273 19.03 32.33 0.18
CA LEU A 273 19.50 31.50 -0.92
C LEU A 273 19.47 30.01 -0.57
N LYS A 274 19.93 29.65 0.64
CA LYS A 274 19.85 28.29 1.19
C LYS A 274 18.41 27.78 1.22
N ASP A 275 17.49 28.62 1.70
CA ASP A 275 16.07 28.28 1.81
C ASP A 275 15.40 28.17 0.44
N LEU A 276 15.75 29.05 -0.51
CA LEU A 276 15.24 29.00 -1.88
C LEU A 276 15.67 27.71 -2.58
N VAL A 277 16.94 27.33 -2.46
CA VAL A 277 17.48 26.08 -3.03
C VAL A 277 16.80 24.85 -2.42
N LYS A 278 16.48 24.87 -1.12
CA LYS A 278 15.75 23.78 -0.47
C LYS A 278 14.30 23.67 -0.97
N ARG A 279 13.65 24.79 -1.31
CA ARG A 279 12.27 24.81 -1.82
C ARG A 279 12.20 24.42 -3.30
N GLU A 280 13.15 24.90 -4.09
CA GLU A 280 13.22 24.67 -5.53
C GLU A 280 14.68 24.44 -5.93
N LYS A 281 15.07 23.16 -6.02
CA LYS A 281 16.45 22.72 -6.24
C LYS A 281 17.04 23.19 -7.57
N PHE A 282 16.21 23.53 -8.56
CA PHE A 282 16.69 23.94 -9.87
C PHE A 282 17.34 25.33 -9.88
N PHE A 283 17.08 26.17 -8.86
CA PHE A 283 17.80 27.44 -8.70
C PHE A 283 19.32 27.26 -8.57
N ASN A 284 19.79 26.09 -8.13
CA ASN A 284 21.21 25.76 -8.10
C ASN A 284 21.89 25.96 -9.47
N ILE A 285 21.18 25.66 -10.55
CA ILE A 285 21.69 25.81 -11.92
C ILE A 285 21.85 27.30 -12.25
N GLN A 286 20.82 28.09 -11.95
CA GLN A 286 20.81 29.51 -12.29
C GLN A 286 21.84 30.30 -11.48
N ILE A 287 21.93 30.09 -10.16
CA ILE A 287 22.83 30.84 -9.26
C ILE A 287 24.30 30.76 -9.73
N ILE A 288 24.73 29.58 -10.19
CA ILE A 288 26.11 29.33 -10.64
C ILE A 288 26.47 30.09 -11.91
N TYR A 289 25.51 30.50 -12.73
CA TYR A 289 25.79 31.23 -13.97
C TYR A 289 25.24 32.66 -13.98
N ASP A 290 24.45 33.06 -12.98
CA ASP A 290 23.89 34.40 -12.90
C ASP A 290 24.95 35.42 -12.47
N ARG A 291 25.11 36.45 -13.30
CA ARG A 291 26.13 37.50 -13.14
C ARG A 291 25.86 38.42 -11.94
N ALA A 292 24.62 38.46 -11.43
CA ALA A 292 24.31 39.15 -10.19
C ALA A 292 25.12 38.61 -8.98
N PHE A 293 25.56 37.35 -9.06
CA PHE A 293 26.33 36.69 -7.99
C PHE A 293 27.84 36.72 -8.19
N ASP A 294 28.37 37.43 -9.21
CA ASP A 294 29.83 37.59 -9.38
C ASP A 294 30.54 38.00 -8.07
N PRO A 295 30.03 38.96 -7.26
CA PRO A 295 30.68 39.37 -6.01
C PRO A 295 30.62 38.33 -4.87
N LEU A 296 29.78 37.30 -4.97
CA LEU A 296 29.52 36.32 -3.91
C LEU A 296 29.94 34.90 -4.30
N LEU A 297 30.72 34.71 -5.38
CA LEU A 297 30.97 33.37 -5.92
C LEU A 297 31.66 32.43 -4.90
N ASP A 298 32.57 32.95 -4.07
CA ASP A 298 33.20 32.23 -2.95
C ASP A 298 32.18 31.79 -1.87
N ASP A 299 31.20 32.64 -1.59
CA ASP A 299 30.16 32.36 -0.60
C ASP A 299 29.13 31.36 -1.14
N VAL A 300 28.83 31.43 -2.44
CA VAL A 300 27.99 30.46 -3.15
C VAL A 300 28.66 29.08 -3.13
N GLU A 301 29.98 29.03 -3.36
CA GLU A 301 30.75 27.79 -3.24
C GLU A 301 30.68 27.21 -1.82
N SER A 302 30.90 28.05 -0.81
CA SER A 302 30.79 27.65 0.60
C SER A 302 29.37 27.19 0.99
N LEU A 303 28.34 27.81 0.40
CA LEU A 303 26.94 27.42 0.58
C LEU A 303 26.70 26.00 0.04
N TYR A 304 27.24 25.67 -1.13
CA TYR A 304 27.11 24.33 -1.70
C TYR A 304 27.87 23.28 -0.92
N ASP A 305 29.07 23.59 -0.44
CA ASP A 305 29.81 22.69 0.44
C ASP A 305 29.03 22.42 1.75
N SER A 306 28.38 23.45 2.33
CA SER A 306 27.49 23.28 3.48
C SER A 306 26.25 22.43 3.15
N LEU A 307 25.58 22.69 2.02
CA LEU A 307 24.40 21.93 1.60
C LEU A 307 24.74 20.45 1.34
N LEU A 308 25.89 20.20 0.69
CA LEU A 308 26.40 18.86 0.44
C LEU A 308 26.75 18.15 1.75
N GLY A 309 27.41 18.84 2.69
CA GLY A 309 27.74 18.31 4.01
C GLY A 309 26.49 17.95 4.82
N ASP A 310 25.52 18.87 4.91
CA ASP A 310 24.24 18.64 5.59
C ASP A 310 23.49 17.43 5.00
N ALA A 311 23.39 17.36 3.67
CA ALA A 311 22.70 16.26 2.99
C ALA A 311 23.45 14.92 3.15
N SER A 312 24.78 14.92 3.07
CA SER A 312 25.60 13.71 3.26
C SER A 312 25.46 13.15 4.67
N ASN A 313 25.39 14.02 5.68
CA ASN A 313 25.17 13.61 7.06
C ASN A 313 23.79 12.96 7.24
N LEU A 314 22.74 13.53 6.65
CA LEU A 314 21.39 12.95 6.70
C LEU A 314 21.32 11.59 5.98
N VAL A 315 21.92 11.48 4.80
CA VAL A 315 22.03 10.22 4.07
C VAL A 315 22.74 9.16 4.91
N SER A 316 23.85 9.51 5.55
CA SER A 316 24.62 8.59 6.40
C SER A 316 23.81 8.09 7.61
N GLN A 317 23.03 8.99 8.23
CA GLN A 317 22.10 8.62 9.31
C GLN A 317 21.00 7.68 8.81
N ASN A 318 20.42 7.93 7.64
CA ASN A 318 19.42 7.06 7.05
C ASN A 318 20.00 5.70 6.69
N PHE A 319 21.21 5.65 6.12
CA PHE A 319 21.90 4.41 5.77
C PHE A 319 22.15 3.53 7.00
N THR A 320 22.62 4.12 8.10
CA THR A 320 22.81 3.40 9.37
C THR A 320 21.50 2.74 9.83
N LYS A 321 20.39 3.49 9.81
CA LYS A 321 19.07 2.95 10.18
C LYS A 321 18.57 1.87 9.22
N ILE A 322 18.80 2.05 7.92
CA ILE A 322 18.45 1.06 6.90
C ILE A 322 19.24 -0.23 7.11
N ASP A 323 20.55 -0.15 7.34
CA ASP A 323 21.41 -1.31 7.59
C ASP A 323 20.95 -2.09 8.84
N GLU A 324 20.68 -1.39 9.94
CA GLU A 324 20.13 -1.99 11.18
C GLU A 324 18.78 -2.70 10.93
N LEU A 325 17.87 -2.09 10.19
CA LEU A 325 16.57 -2.68 9.85
C LEU A 325 16.73 -3.90 8.95
N LEU A 326 17.61 -3.83 7.94
CA LEU A 326 17.88 -4.95 7.03
C LEU A 326 18.51 -6.13 7.77
N GLU A 327 19.42 -5.88 8.71
CA GLU A 327 20.00 -6.93 9.56
C GLU A 327 18.93 -7.60 10.43
N ASN A 328 18.08 -6.81 11.10
CA ASN A 328 16.99 -7.32 11.93
C ASN A 328 15.95 -8.11 11.12
N LEU A 329 15.61 -7.63 9.93
CA LEU A 329 14.73 -8.33 8.99
C LEU A 329 15.35 -9.65 8.53
N SER A 330 16.65 -9.69 8.25
CA SER A 330 17.34 -10.92 7.84
C SER A 330 17.29 -12.04 8.88
N LYS A 331 17.18 -11.70 10.17
CA LYS A 331 16.97 -12.67 11.27
C LYS A 331 15.54 -13.21 11.35
N SER A 332 14.59 -12.57 10.66
CA SER A 332 13.14 -12.82 10.74
C SER A 332 12.55 -13.32 9.41
N VAL A 333 13.38 -13.87 8.51
CA VAL A 333 12.97 -14.30 7.15
C VAL A 333 11.77 -15.25 7.14
N LYS A 334 11.68 -16.16 8.11
CA LYS A 334 10.58 -17.12 8.22
C LYS A 334 9.20 -16.50 8.48
N PHE A 335 9.15 -15.22 8.86
CA PHE A 335 7.91 -14.49 9.16
C PHE A 335 7.54 -13.49 8.06
N MET A 336 8.28 -13.48 6.94
CA MET A 336 8.01 -12.60 5.81
C MET A 336 6.92 -13.16 4.91
N THR A 337 5.94 -12.32 4.59
CA THR A 337 4.87 -12.61 3.63
C THR A 337 5.36 -12.57 2.19
N ILE A 338 6.22 -11.60 1.86
CA ILE A 338 6.71 -11.36 0.49
C ILE A 338 8.22 -11.08 0.50
N PRO A 339 9.08 -12.12 0.42
CA PRO A 339 10.53 -11.95 0.36
C PRO A 339 11.02 -11.08 -0.80
N ALA A 340 10.27 -11.07 -1.92
CA ALA A 340 10.58 -10.23 -3.08
C ALA A 340 10.55 -8.72 -2.77
N LYS A 341 9.69 -8.27 -1.83
CA LYS A 341 9.61 -6.86 -1.41
C LYS A 341 10.92 -6.42 -0.74
N LEU A 342 11.51 -7.28 0.09
CA LEU A 342 12.82 -7.01 0.71
C LEU A 342 13.94 -6.97 -0.34
N ALA A 343 13.91 -7.87 -1.33
CA ALA A 343 14.90 -7.88 -2.40
C ALA A 343 14.84 -6.60 -3.25
N ALA A 344 13.64 -6.10 -3.56
CA ALA A 344 13.45 -4.82 -4.24
C ALA A 344 14.01 -3.65 -3.41
N LEU A 345 13.65 -3.56 -2.13
CA LEU A 345 14.15 -2.49 -1.24
C LEU A 345 15.69 -2.53 -1.07
N LYS A 346 16.30 -3.72 -1.04
CA LYS A 346 17.76 -3.87 -1.05
C LYS A 346 18.38 -3.38 -2.36
N LYS A 347 17.77 -3.70 -3.50
CA LYS A 347 18.24 -3.22 -4.80
C LYS A 347 18.16 -1.69 -4.87
N ASP A 348 17.03 -1.11 -4.48
CA ASP A 348 16.85 0.34 -4.45
C ASP A 348 17.89 1.01 -3.52
N TYR A 349 18.14 0.42 -2.35
CA TYR A 349 19.15 0.90 -1.42
C TYR A 349 20.57 0.89 -2.00
N GLU A 350 20.96 -0.18 -2.70
CA GLU A 350 22.28 -0.25 -3.35
C GLU A 350 22.41 0.77 -4.51
N GLU A 351 21.34 1.06 -5.24
CA GLU A 351 21.32 2.14 -6.23
C GLU A 351 21.47 3.52 -5.56
N ILE A 352 20.84 3.73 -4.40
CA ILE A 352 20.96 4.96 -3.61
C ILE A 352 22.38 5.16 -3.07
N LYS A 353 23.06 4.08 -2.62
CA LYS A 353 24.48 4.16 -2.19
C LYS A 353 25.38 4.66 -3.33
N LYS A 354 25.28 4.04 -4.51
CA LYS A 354 26.05 4.46 -5.70
C LYS A 354 25.78 5.91 -6.10
N MET A 355 24.54 6.37 -5.92
CA MET A 355 24.17 7.76 -6.15
C MET A 355 24.88 8.70 -5.15
N ALA A 356 24.84 8.38 -3.85
CA ALA A 356 25.48 9.18 -2.81
C ALA A 356 27.02 9.25 -2.93
N GLU A 357 27.66 8.20 -3.46
CA GLU A 357 29.11 8.15 -3.69
C GLU A 357 29.63 9.18 -4.68
N ARG A 358 28.79 9.67 -5.59
CA ARG A 358 29.17 10.67 -6.60
C ARG A 358 29.43 12.07 -6.01
N ARG A 359 29.00 12.32 -4.77
CA ARG A 359 29.29 13.53 -3.98
C ARG A 359 29.03 14.87 -4.68
N ASN A 360 27.99 14.94 -5.53
CA ASN A 360 27.48 16.21 -6.04
C ASN A 360 26.15 16.56 -5.36
N CYS A 361 25.81 17.86 -5.34
CA CYS A 361 24.64 18.34 -4.60
C CYS A 361 23.33 17.67 -5.04
N PHE A 362 23.09 17.51 -6.36
CA PHE A 362 21.84 16.92 -6.86
C PHE A 362 21.70 15.45 -6.47
N ASP A 363 22.75 14.64 -6.67
CA ASP A 363 22.71 13.21 -6.35
C ASP A 363 22.58 12.97 -4.85
N VAL A 364 23.29 13.74 -4.00
CA VAL A 364 23.21 13.54 -2.54
C VAL A 364 21.87 14.01 -1.98
N ILE A 365 21.30 15.11 -2.49
CA ILE A 365 19.94 15.55 -2.10
C ILE A 365 18.90 14.51 -2.54
N ALA A 366 18.99 14.00 -3.77
CA ALA A 366 18.09 12.96 -4.27
C ALA A 366 18.26 11.64 -3.48
N ALA A 367 19.49 11.28 -3.12
CA ALA A 367 19.77 10.12 -2.28
C ALA A 367 19.17 10.27 -0.88
N ASN A 368 19.15 11.49 -0.32
CA ASN A 368 18.49 11.76 0.97
C ASN A 368 16.98 11.51 0.88
N GLU A 369 16.31 12.08 -0.13
CA GLU A 369 14.87 11.89 -0.34
C GLU A 369 14.52 10.42 -0.57
N LYS A 370 15.26 9.73 -1.44
CA LYS A 370 15.05 8.31 -1.75
C LYS A 370 15.36 7.40 -0.55
N SER A 371 16.43 7.68 0.20
CA SER A 371 16.77 6.90 1.40
C SER A 371 15.71 7.07 2.49
N ALA A 372 15.13 8.26 2.65
CA ALA A 372 14.01 8.48 3.56
C ALA A 372 12.78 7.65 3.15
N ALA A 373 12.44 7.60 1.86
CA ALA A 373 11.33 6.79 1.36
C ALA A 373 11.55 5.27 1.54
N VAL A 374 12.78 4.79 1.29
CA VAL A 374 13.17 3.39 1.55
C VAL A 374 13.12 3.08 3.04
N LEU A 375 13.61 3.98 3.90
CA LEU A 375 13.56 3.83 5.35
C LEU A 375 12.13 3.72 5.86
N THR A 376 11.21 4.57 5.40
CA THR A 376 9.78 4.46 5.73
C THR A 376 9.21 3.13 5.28
N SER A 377 9.48 2.71 4.04
CA SER A 377 9.00 1.43 3.50
C SER A 377 9.54 0.22 4.26
N LEU A 378 10.79 0.28 4.73
CA LEU A 378 11.42 -0.76 5.56
C LEU A 378 10.85 -0.78 6.98
N ASN A 379 10.54 0.37 7.57
CA ASN A 379 9.86 0.43 8.86
C ASN A 379 8.47 -0.21 8.79
N ASP A 380 7.67 0.14 7.77
CA ASP A 380 6.36 -0.45 7.56
C ASP A 380 6.44 -1.98 7.38
N PHE A 381 7.42 -2.44 6.60
CA PHE A 381 7.66 -3.86 6.39
C PHE A 381 8.17 -4.57 7.67
N SER A 382 9.00 -3.90 8.47
CA SER A 382 9.47 -4.40 9.77
C SER A 382 8.32 -4.58 10.76
N GLU A 383 7.39 -3.61 10.82
CA GLU A 383 6.19 -3.72 11.65
C GLU A 383 5.25 -4.84 11.17
N GLU A 384 5.09 -5.03 9.86
CA GLU A 384 4.36 -6.18 9.30
C GLU A 384 5.00 -7.52 9.74
N VAL A 385 6.32 -7.64 9.63
CA VAL A 385 7.06 -8.84 10.05
C VAL A 385 6.95 -9.09 11.56
N LYS A 386 6.97 -8.04 12.40
CA LYS A 386 6.74 -8.16 13.85
C LYS A 386 5.33 -8.68 14.16
N LYS A 387 4.30 -8.15 13.49
CA LYS A 387 2.92 -8.63 13.64
C LYS A 387 2.78 -10.10 13.21
N ASN A 388 3.41 -10.48 12.09
CA ASN A 388 3.42 -11.87 11.64
C ASN A 388 4.15 -12.77 12.62
N LYS A 389 5.30 -12.35 13.15
CA LYS A 389 6.03 -13.10 14.17
C LYS A 389 5.16 -13.37 15.40
N ALA A 390 4.49 -12.35 15.93
CA ALA A 390 3.56 -12.50 17.06
C ALA A 390 2.41 -13.46 16.73
N TYR A 391 1.85 -13.39 15.51
CA TYR A 391 0.84 -14.34 15.04
C TYR A 391 1.34 -15.78 15.04
N PHE A 392 2.54 -16.03 14.49
CA PHE A 392 3.11 -17.37 14.45
C PHE A 392 3.40 -17.93 15.85
N GLU A 393 3.88 -17.10 16.77
CA GLU A 393 4.13 -17.49 18.16
C GLU A 393 2.82 -17.85 18.90
N ILE A 394 1.78 -17.04 18.74
CA ILE A 394 0.44 -17.34 19.29
C ILE A 394 -0.15 -18.59 18.64
N ARG A 395 -0.04 -18.73 17.32
CA ARG A 395 -0.55 -19.88 16.58
C ARG A 395 0.10 -21.18 17.08
N ASP A 396 1.42 -21.21 17.24
CA ASP A 396 2.15 -22.40 17.69
C ASP A 396 1.77 -22.81 19.13
N LEU A 397 1.58 -21.81 20.00
CA LEU A 397 1.06 -22.02 21.35
C LEU A 397 -0.35 -22.63 21.32
N ILE A 398 -1.27 -22.03 20.56
CA ILE A 398 -2.66 -22.52 20.45
C ILE A 398 -2.71 -23.90 19.82
N GLU A 399 -1.91 -24.18 18.80
CA GLU A 399 -1.81 -25.50 18.18
C GLU A 399 -1.32 -26.55 19.18
N THR A 400 -0.33 -26.21 20.01
CA THR A 400 0.17 -27.08 21.08
C THR A 400 -0.89 -27.35 22.14
N LEU A 401 -1.62 -26.32 22.59
CA LEU A 401 -2.69 -26.46 23.57
C LEU A 401 -3.87 -27.26 23.01
N ALA A 402 -4.26 -27.05 21.76
CA ALA A 402 -5.31 -27.78 21.08
C ALA A 402 -4.96 -29.28 20.93
N LYS A 403 -3.70 -29.60 20.61
CA LYS A 403 -3.23 -31.00 20.58
C LYS A 403 -3.36 -31.67 21.96
N ARG A 404 -2.88 -31.01 23.01
CA ARG A 404 -2.99 -31.53 24.39
C ARG A 404 -4.45 -31.68 24.84
N PHE A 405 -5.30 -30.71 24.50
CA PHE A 405 -6.75 -30.79 24.72
C PHE A 405 -7.34 -32.04 24.06
N ASN A 406 -7.05 -32.25 22.78
CA ASN A 406 -7.58 -33.39 22.02
C ASN A 406 -7.09 -34.75 22.57
N GLU A 407 -5.83 -34.82 23.00
CA GLU A 407 -5.27 -36.03 23.64
C GLU A 407 -5.96 -36.34 24.97
N GLU A 408 -6.06 -35.35 25.87
CA GLU A 408 -6.67 -35.49 27.20
C GLU A 408 -8.18 -35.77 27.09
N TYR A 409 -8.87 -35.11 26.15
CA TYR A 409 -10.27 -35.37 25.84
C TYR A 409 -10.48 -36.81 25.36
N LYS A 410 -9.68 -37.27 24.40
CA LYS A 410 -9.74 -38.63 23.86
C LYS A 410 -9.49 -39.69 24.93
N GLU A 411 -8.55 -39.45 25.84
CA GLU A 411 -8.28 -40.34 26.96
C GLU A 411 -9.46 -40.39 27.95
N SER A 412 -10.03 -39.23 28.26
CA SER A 412 -11.17 -39.08 29.18
C SER A 412 -12.43 -39.79 28.68
N ILE A 413 -12.69 -39.78 27.37
CA ILE A 413 -13.86 -40.45 26.78
C ILE A 413 -13.60 -41.90 26.34
N LYS A 414 -12.36 -42.38 26.37
CA LYS A 414 -11.96 -43.73 25.89
C LYS A 414 -12.80 -44.85 26.48
N ALA A 415 -13.09 -44.78 27.78
CA ALA A 415 -13.92 -45.77 28.47
C ALA A 415 -15.37 -45.74 27.96
N HIS A 416 -15.89 -44.56 27.60
CA HIS A 416 -17.22 -44.40 27.02
C HIS A 416 -17.27 -44.90 25.58
N THR A 417 -16.29 -44.54 24.76
CA THR A 417 -16.19 -45.00 23.37
C THR A 417 -16.19 -46.53 23.31
N LYS A 418 -15.44 -47.20 24.19
CA LYS A 418 -15.48 -48.68 24.32
C LYS A 418 -16.86 -49.22 24.70
N LYS A 419 -17.63 -48.50 25.53
CA LYS A 419 -19.00 -48.90 25.89
C LYS A 419 -19.96 -48.72 24.71
N GLU A 420 -19.83 -47.66 23.93
CA GLU A 420 -20.61 -47.44 22.70
C GLU A 420 -20.29 -48.48 21.63
N GLU A 421 -19.01 -48.81 21.42
CA GLU A 421 -18.58 -49.90 20.53
C GLU A 421 -19.20 -51.24 20.97
N LYS A 422 -19.17 -51.54 22.27
CA LYS A 422 -19.77 -52.75 22.84
C LYS A 422 -21.30 -52.75 22.68
N TYR A 423 -21.96 -51.61 22.88
CA TYR A 423 -23.39 -51.44 22.67
C TYR A 423 -23.78 -51.67 21.21
N ALA A 424 -23.02 -51.11 20.26
CA ALA A 424 -23.20 -51.33 18.83
C ALA A 424 -23.01 -52.80 18.46
N ALA A 425 -21.97 -53.45 18.99
CA ALA A 425 -21.72 -54.88 18.77
C ALA A 425 -22.84 -55.78 19.31
N LEU A 426 -23.39 -55.46 20.50
CA LEU A 426 -24.53 -56.19 21.05
C LEU A 426 -25.82 -55.97 20.26
N LYS A 427 -26.07 -54.76 19.76
CA LYS A 427 -27.18 -54.47 18.85
C LYS A 427 -27.06 -55.28 17.55
N ALA A 428 -25.87 -55.33 16.96
CA ALA A 428 -25.59 -56.17 15.80
C ALA A 428 -25.82 -57.66 16.11
N GLY A 429 -25.36 -58.15 17.26
CA GLY A 429 -25.59 -59.52 17.71
C GLY A 429 -27.07 -59.85 17.93
N LEU A 430 -27.86 -58.92 18.47
CA LEU A 430 -29.31 -59.06 18.60
C LEU A 430 -30.01 -59.09 17.24
N ALA A 431 -29.59 -58.22 16.31
CA ALA A 431 -30.11 -58.20 14.94
C ALA A 431 -29.85 -59.53 14.22
N GLU A 432 -28.68 -60.13 14.41
CA GLU A 432 -28.34 -61.44 13.81
C GLU A 432 -29.17 -62.59 14.42
N VAL A 433 -29.38 -62.58 15.74
CA VAL A 433 -30.26 -63.54 16.41
C VAL A 433 -31.71 -63.39 15.92
N ASN A 434 -32.21 -62.17 15.76
CA ASN A 434 -33.57 -61.91 15.28
C ASN A 434 -33.74 -62.23 13.79
N LYS A 435 -32.68 -62.09 12.98
CA LYS A 435 -32.64 -62.51 11.58
C LYS A 435 -32.73 -64.03 11.44
N SER A 436 -31.96 -64.76 12.26
CA SER A 436 -31.93 -66.22 12.25
C SER A 436 -33.18 -66.83 12.91
N TYR A 437 -33.71 -66.16 13.93
CA TYR A 437 -34.84 -66.62 14.73
C TYR A 437 -35.79 -65.43 14.92
N PRO A 438 -36.80 -65.23 14.06
CA PRO A 438 -37.73 -64.11 14.20
C PRO A 438 -38.63 -64.24 15.43
N VAL A 439 -38.85 -63.12 16.13
CA VAL A 439 -39.80 -63.00 17.25
C VAL A 439 -41.23 -63.03 16.70
N ALA A 440 -42.19 -63.53 17.49
CA ALA A 440 -43.59 -63.35 17.16
C ALA A 440 -43.98 -61.89 17.40
N GLU A 441 -44.38 -61.16 16.36
CA GLU A 441 -44.90 -59.80 16.50
C GLU A 441 -46.43 -59.82 16.43
N HIS A 442 -47.07 -59.09 17.33
CA HIS A 442 -48.52 -58.88 17.29
C HIS A 442 -48.90 -57.94 16.14
N GLU A 443 -50.13 -58.08 15.66
CA GLU A 443 -50.69 -57.20 14.63
C GLU A 443 -50.59 -55.74 15.09
N ARG A 444 -49.97 -54.90 14.25
CA ARG A 444 -49.78 -53.48 14.55
C ARG A 444 -50.20 -52.64 13.35
N THR A 445 -50.96 -51.58 13.62
CA THR A 445 -51.30 -50.55 12.65
C THR A 445 -50.18 -49.52 12.60
N VAL A 446 -49.58 -49.34 11.44
CA VAL A 446 -48.56 -48.31 11.20
C VAL A 446 -49.13 -47.31 10.20
N LYS A 447 -49.11 -46.02 10.55
CA LYS A 447 -49.49 -44.95 9.61
C LYS A 447 -48.47 -44.86 8.49
N LYS A 448 -48.92 -44.93 7.24
CA LYS A 448 -48.05 -44.80 6.08
C LYS A 448 -47.49 -43.37 6.01
N LYS A 449 -46.18 -43.24 5.83
CA LYS A 449 -45.46 -41.95 5.96
C LYS A 449 -45.96 -40.82 5.04
N ASN A 450 -46.77 -41.14 4.01
CA ASN A 450 -47.31 -40.20 3.03
C ASN A 450 -48.85 -40.30 2.83
N SER A 451 -49.61 -40.91 3.76
CA SER A 451 -51.08 -40.89 3.74
C SER A 451 -51.68 -41.25 5.10
N ASP A 452 -52.85 -40.70 5.47
CA ASP A 452 -53.58 -41.07 6.70
C ASP A 452 -54.18 -42.49 6.71
N ALA A 453 -53.92 -43.30 5.68
CA ALA A 453 -54.29 -44.71 5.67
C ALA A 453 -53.41 -45.50 6.66
N GLU A 454 -54.07 -46.23 7.57
CA GLU A 454 -53.45 -47.17 8.49
C GLU A 454 -53.14 -48.48 7.76
N GLU A 455 -51.87 -48.87 7.73
CA GLU A 455 -51.43 -50.16 7.17
C GLU A 455 -51.33 -51.17 8.32
N VAL A 456 -52.19 -52.19 8.27
CA VAL A 456 -52.19 -53.27 9.25
C VAL A 456 -51.08 -54.24 8.87
N ILE A 457 -50.01 -54.29 9.68
CA ILE A 457 -48.96 -55.30 9.53
C ILE A 457 -49.48 -56.57 10.23
N PRO A 458 -49.74 -57.65 9.49
CA PRO A 458 -50.30 -58.88 10.07
C PRO A 458 -49.32 -59.51 11.06
N ALA A 459 -49.86 -60.19 12.07
CA ALA A 459 -49.07 -60.87 13.09
C ALA A 459 -48.11 -61.89 12.45
N THR A 460 -46.81 -61.78 12.75
CA THR A 460 -45.83 -62.75 12.28
C THR A 460 -45.71 -63.88 13.29
N VAL A 461 -45.90 -65.11 12.86
CA VAL A 461 -45.77 -66.27 13.74
C VAL A 461 -44.29 -66.48 14.07
N GLY A 462 -43.93 -66.51 15.35
CA GLY A 462 -42.55 -66.68 15.79
C GLY A 462 -41.92 -67.98 15.29
N TRP A 463 -40.59 -68.04 15.22
CA TRP A 463 -39.84 -69.14 14.60
C TRP A 463 -40.18 -70.55 15.12
N VAL A 464 -40.71 -70.66 16.34
CA VAL A 464 -41.22 -71.89 16.99
C VAL A 464 -42.35 -72.57 16.21
N HIS A 465 -43.16 -71.80 15.50
CA HIS A 465 -44.28 -72.33 14.69
C HIS A 465 -43.93 -72.35 13.19
N GLY A 466 -42.69 -71.99 12.84
CA GLY A 466 -42.19 -72.00 11.47
C GLY A 466 -41.56 -73.33 11.07
N LYS A 467 -41.31 -73.48 9.75
CA LYS A 467 -40.63 -74.66 9.18
C LYS A 467 -39.25 -74.93 9.80
N MET A 468 -38.59 -73.90 10.30
CA MET A 468 -37.27 -73.98 10.93
C MET A 468 -37.30 -74.78 12.23
N PHE A 469 -38.29 -74.58 13.11
CA PHE A 469 -38.39 -75.33 14.36
C PHE A 469 -38.74 -76.80 14.12
N VAL A 470 -39.54 -77.08 13.08
CA VAL A 470 -39.83 -78.45 12.61
C VAL A 470 -38.55 -79.14 12.14
N ALA A 471 -37.71 -78.43 11.36
CA ALA A 471 -36.41 -78.95 10.94
C ALA A 471 -35.48 -79.22 12.13
N ILE A 472 -35.45 -78.32 13.12
CA ILE A 472 -34.66 -78.50 14.35
C ILE A 472 -35.13 -79.72 15.14
N LYS A 473 -36.46 -79.92 15.29
CA LYS A 473 -37.03 -81.15 15.91
C LYS A 473 -36.59 -82.41 15.18
N PHE A 474 -36.63 -82.41 13.86
CA PHE A 474 -36.25 -83.57 13.06
C PHE A 474 -34.74 -83.88 13.20
N ILE A 475 -33.89 -82.87 13.07
CA ILE A 475 -32.43 -83.02 13.15
C ILE A 475 -32.02 -83.45 14.57
N SER A 476 -32.55 -82.81 15.61
CA SER A 476 -32.23 -83.16 17.00
C SER A 476 -32.74 -84.56 17.37
N GLY A 477 -33.91 -84.96 16.85
CA GLY A 477 -34.44 -86.31 17.00
C GLY A 477 -33.55 -87.36 16.34
N CYS A 478 -33.08 -87.10 15.11
CA CYS A 478 -32.13 -87.98 14.41
C CYS A 478 -30.78 -88.06 15.13
N PHE A 479 -30.29 -86.93 15.64
CA PHE A 479 -29.04 -86.87 16.41
C PHE A 479 -29.15 -87.71 17.68
N ALA A 480 -30.18 -87.49 18.50
CA ALA A 480 -30.43 -88.31 19.70
C ALA A 480 -30.57 -89.81 19.37
N PHE A 481 -31.29 -90.13 18.28
CA PHE A 481 -31.44 -91.49 17.81
C PHE A 481 -30.09 -92.14 17.52
N THR A 482 -29.14 -91.45 16.86
CA THR A 482 -27.81 -92.01 16.60
C THR A 482 -27.03 -92.32 17.87
N PHE A 483 -27.11 -91.47 18.90
CA PHE A 483 -26.46 -91.73 20.20
C PHE A 483 -27.09 -92.91 20.92
N VAL A 484 -28.42 -92.98 20.95
CA VAL A 484 -29.14 -94.10 21.58
C VAL A 484 -28.89 -95.39 20.80
N LEU A 485 -28.86 -95.35 19.46
CA LEU A 485 -28.56 -96.48 18.60
C LEU A 485 -27.13 -96.99 18.83
N ALA A 486 -26.15 -96.08 18.93
CA ALA A 486 -24.78 -96.44 19.29
C ALA A 486 -24.73 -97.10 20.67
N GLY A 487 -25.46 -96.56 21.66
CA GLY A 487 -25.60 -97.17 22.99
C GLY A 487 -26.20 -98.58 22.95
N ILE A 488 -27.26 -98.79 22.18
CA ILE A 488 -27.89 -100.11 21.96
C ILE A 488 -26.90 -101.08 21.32
N PHE A 489 -26.16 -100.64 20.31
CA PHE A 489 -25.18 -101.47 19.60
C PHE A 489 -23.99 -101.84 20.48
N ILE A 490 -23.48 -100.90 21.28
CA ILE A 490 -22.42 -101.15 22.27
C ILE A 490 -22.90 -102.16 23.32
N ALA A 491 -24.11 -101.98 23.86
CA ALA A 491 -24.69 -102.90 24.83
C ALA A 491 -24.87 -104.31 24.24
N TYR A 492 -25.25 -104.41 22.97
CA TYR A 492 -25.36 -105.68 22.25
C TYR A 492 -23.99 -106.38 22.07
N LEU A 493 -22.94 -105.64 21.68
CA LEU A 493 -21.59 -106.18 21.55
C LEU A 493 -21.07 -106.78 22.86
N PHE A 494 -21.38 -106.17 24.00
CA PHE A 494 -21.00 -106.69 25.33
C PHE A 494 -21.76 -107.95 25.76
N MET A 495 -22.98 -108.18 25.25
CA MET A 495 -23.87 -109.27 25.66
C MET A 495 -23.93 -110.42 24.63
N ARG A 496 -22.98 -110.45 23.69
CA ARG A 496 -23.03 -111.26 22.46
C ARG A 496 -23.17 -112.77 22.70
N GLU A 497 -22.47 -113.35 23.69
CA GLU A 497 -22.52 -114.79 23.98
C GLU A 497 -23.91 -115.28 24.46
N GLN A 498 -24.72 -114.42 25.08
CA GLN A 498 -26.05 -114.81 25.58
C GLN A 498 -27.15 -114.75 24.51
N PHE A 499 -26.88 -114.12 23.35
CA PHE A 499 -27.92 -113.75 22.39
C PHE A 499 -27.73 -114.34 20.98
N GLU A 500 -26.81 -115.29 20.77
CA GLU A 500 -26.48 -115.83 19.44
C GLU A 500 -27.67 -116.38 18.63
N GLN A 501 -28.77 -116.79 19.27
CA GLN A 501 -29.98 -117.25 18.57
C GLN A 501 -31.16 -116.24 18.57
N ARG A 502 -30.99 -115.02 19.09
CA ARG A 502 -32.08 -114.05 19.31
C ARG A 502 -31.84 -112.68 18.67
N MET A 503 -31.40 -112.67 17.41
CA MET A 503 -31.26 -111.44 16.59
C MET A 503 -32.50 -110.53 16.60
N TRP A 504 -33.68 -111.11 16.77
CA TRP A 504 -34.96 -110.37 16.85
C TRP A 504 -35.02 -109.34 17.99
N VAL A 505 -34.32 -109.54 19.12
CA VAL A 505 -34.35 -108.58 20.24
C VAL A 505 -33.64 -107.28 19.87
N LEU A 506 -32.50 -107.37 19.17
CA LEU A 506 -31.79 -106.20 18.65
C LEU A 506 -32.65 -105.44 17.63
N ILE A 507 -33.29 -106.18 16.70
CA ILE A 507 -34.20 -105.60 15.70
C ILE A 507 -35.35 -104.87 16.39
N CYS A 508 -35.97 -105.48 17.40
CA CYS A 508 -37.05 -104.86 18.17
C CYS A 508 -36.60 -103.58 18.89
N LEU A 509 -35.41 -103.56 19.50
CA LEU A 509 -34.89 -102.37 20.19
C LEU A 509 -34.54 -101.23 19.21
N VAL A 510 -33.99 -101.54 18.06
CA VAL A 510 -33.72 -100.55 17.00
C VAL A 510 -35.03 -99.97 16.45
N VAL A 511 -36.02 -100.83 16.18
CA VAL A 511 -37.35 -100.40 15.74
C VAL A 511 -38.04 -99.55 16.81
N LEU A 512 -37.95 -99.94 18.09
CA LEU A 512 -38.48 -99.17 19.20
C LEU A 512 -37.82 -97.78 19.29
N ASN A 513 -36.49 -97.70 19.21
CA ASN A 513 -35.73 -96.45 19.19
C ASN A 513 -36.16 -95.53 18.03
N LEU A 514 -36.50 -96.12 16.88
CA LEU A 514 -36.98 -95.39 15.71
C LEU A 514 -38.33 -94.69 15.97
N PHE A 515 -39.23 -95.32 16.74
CA PHE A 515 -40.49 -94.71 17.17
C PHE A 515 -40.31 -93.57 18.19
N PHE A 516 -39.16 -93.50 18.90
CA PHE A 516 -38.87 -92.43 19.85
C PHE A 516 -38.25 -91.17 19.21
N ILE A 517 -37.87 -91.20 17.93
CA ILE A 517 -37.33 -90.02 17.20
C ILE A 517 -38.19 -88.75 17.37
N PRO A 518 -39.53 -88.79 17.24
CA PRO A 518 -40.38 -87.61 17.41
C PRO A 518 -40.37 -87.06 18.85
N ILE A 519 -40.22 -87.94 19.84
CA ILE A 519 -40.18 -87.60 21.26
C ILE A 519 -38.84 -86.95 21.59
N TYR A 520 -37.72 -87.55 21.15
CA TYR A 520 -36.38 -86.97 21.31
C TYR A 520 -36.29 -85.59 20.65
N GLY A 521 -36.83 -85.48 19.42
CA GLY A 521 -36.86 -84.23 18.68
C GLY A 521 -37.63 -83.14 19.41
N SER A 522 -38.78 -83.48 20.00
CA SER A 522 -39.61 -82.52 20.73
C SER A 522 -38.93 -82.00 22.00
N VAL A 523 -38.31 -82.88 22.79
CA VAL A 523 -37.62 -82.50 24.04
C VAL A 523 -36.37 -81.65 23.76
N LEU A 524 -35.52 -82.09 22.82
CA LEU A 524 -34.28 -81.38 22.50
C LEU A 524 -34.53 -80.04 21.80
N ALA A 525 -35.56 -79.95 20.96
CA ALA A 525 -35.93 -78.67 20.35
C ALA A 525 -36.45 -77.67 21.38
N GLU A 526 -37.14 -78.12 22.43
CA GLU A 526 -37.59 -77.25 23.52
C GLU A 526 -36.41 -76.71 24.35
N ILE A 527 -35.43 -77.57 24.64
CA ILE A 527 -34.17 -77.15 25.28
C ILE A 527 -33.44 -76.12 24.39
N TYR A 528 -33.40 -76.36 23.07
CA TYR A 528 -32.80 -75.43 22.12
C TYR A 528 -33.55 -74.10 22.02
N TYR A 529 -34.88 -74.13 22.07
CA TYR A 529 -35.72 -72.93 22.13
C TYR A 529 -35.42 -72.09 23.37
N VAL A 530 -35.40 -72.73 24.54
CA VAL A 530 -35.04 -72.08 25.81
C VAL A 530 -33.63 -71.49 25.75
N TYR A 531 -32.68 -72.18 25.12
CA TYR A 531 -31.32 -71.67 24.91
C TYR A 531 -31.30 -70.38 24.05
N VAL A 532 -31.98 -70.37 22.89
CA VAL A 532 -32.03 -69.21 22.00
C VAL A 532 -32.76 -68.03 22.67
N GLU A 533 -33.87 -68.30 23.37
CA GLU A 533 -34.65 -67.27 24.05
C GLU A 533 -33.91 -66.69 25.26
N ASN A 534 -33.18 -67.52 26.02
CA ASN A 534 -32.29 -67.05 27.08
C ASN A 534 -31.15 -66.19 26.53
N LYS A 535 -30.57 -66.58 25.38
CA LYS A 535 -29.55 -65.77 24.69
C LYS A 535 -30.12 -64.41 24.25
N ARG A 536 -31.33 -64.39 23.68
CA ARG A 536 -32.03 -63.14 23.29
C ARG A 536 -32.31 -62.25 24.49
N LYS A 537 -32.89 -62.80 25.58
CA LYS A 537 -33.16 -62.07 26.82
C LYS A 537 -31.87 -61.51 27.45
N SER A 538 -30.79 -62.28 27.44
CA SER A 538 -29.47 -61.85 27.92
C SER A 538 -28.93 -60.66 27.11
N LEU A 539 -29.05 -60.69 25.78
CA LEU A 539 -28.68 -59.59 24.90
C LEU A 539 -29.54 -58.34 25.15
N LEU A 540 -30.86 -58.47 25.20
CA LEU A 540 -31.79 -57.36 25.48
C LEU A 540 -31.50 -56.71 26.84
N HIS A 541 -31.29 -57.51 27.88
CA HIS A 541 -30.94 -57.01 29.21
C HIS A 541 -29.60 -56.27 29.20
N SER A 542 -28.59 -56.80 28.50
CA SER A 542 -27.28 -56.17 28.38
C SER A 542 -27.31 -54.86 27.58
N ILE A 543 -28.12 -54.78 26.52
CA ILE A 543 -28.34 -53.58 25.72
C ILE A 543 -29.03 -52.51 26.57
N ALA A 544 -30.13 -52.85 27.25
CA ALA A 544 -30.87 -51.89 28.09
C ALA A 544 -30.01 -51.34 29.25
N ARG A 545 -29.16 -52.19 29.83
CA ARG A 545 -28.19 -51.77 30.85
C ARG A 545 -27.16 -50.80 30.28
N LEU A 546 -26.53 -51.13 29.14
CA LEU A 546 -25.53 -50.25 28.52
C LEU A 546 -26.13 -48.95 28.00
N GLU A 547 -27.36 -48.96 27.50
CA GLU A 547 -28.09 -47.76 27.06
C GLU A 547 -28.28 -46.76 28.19
N ARG A 548 -28.73 -47.22 29.37
CA ARG A 548 -28.82 -46.36 30.56
C ARG A 548 -27.46 -45.84 31.01
N GLU A 549 -26.43 -46.69 30.96
CA GLU A 549 -25.07 -46.29 31.33
C GLU A 549 -24.48 -45.26 30.34
N ILE A 550 -24.78 -45.36 29.04
CA ILE A 550 -24.36 -44.40 28.01
C ILE A 550 -25.09 -43.06 28.22
N GLU A 551 -26.40 -43.08 28.43
CA GLU A 551 -27.19 -41.87 28.63
C GLU A 551 -26.76 -41.09 29.89
N LEU A 552 -26.50 -41.79 31.00
CA LEU A 552 -25.97 -41.17 32.22
C LEU A 552 -24.57 -40.58 32.03
N ASN A 553 -23.75 -41.18 31.16
CA ASN A 553 -22.39 -40.68 30.91
C ASN A 553 -22.34 -39.50 29.94
N LYS A 554 -23.37 -39.25 29.12
CA LYS A 554 -23.42 -38.06 28.24
C LYS A 554 -23.29 -36.76 29.04
N ASN A 555 -24.00 -36.63 30.15
CA ASN A 555 -23.90 -35.45 31.01
C ASN A 555 -22.48 -35.28 31.57
N ARG A 556 -21.84 -36.39 31.95
CA ARG A 556 -20.45 -36.39 32.45
C ARG A 556 -19.46 -36.00 31.35
N ILE A 557 -19.65 -36.46 30.11
CA ILE A 557 -18.80 -36.09 28.97
C ILE A 557 -18.91 -34.59 28.67
N ASN A 558 -20.12 -34.04 28.71
CA ASN A 558 -20.34 -32.61 28.53
C ASN A 558 -19.66 -31.80 29.64
N GLU A 559 -19.70 -32.29 30.87
CA GLU A 559 -19.00 -31.68 32.01
C GLU A 559 -17.48 -31.77 31.86
N TYR A 560 -16.94 -32.91 31.40
CA TYR A 560 -15.52 -33.07 31.09
C TYR A 560 -15.06 -32.12 29.97
N ASP A 561 -15.80 -32.03 28.86
CA ASP A 561 -15.50 -31.09 27.76
C ASP A 561 -15.46 -29.65 28.28
N LYS A 562 -16.48 -29.24 29.04
CA LYS A 562 -16.54 -27.90 29.62
C LYS A 562 -15.36 -27.60 30.55
N ASN A 563 -15.03 -28.53 31.45
CA ASN A 563 -13.91 -28.37 32.38
C ASN A 563 -12.56 -28.32 31.65
N LEU A 564 -12.36 -29.15 30.62
CA LEU A 564 -11.17 -29.13 29.77
C LEU A 564 -11.07 -27.81 28.99
N ARG A 565 -12.16 -27.35 28.37
CA ARG A 565 -12.18 -26.05 27.67
C ARG A 565 -11.84 -24.91 28.62
N GLU A 566 -12.38 -24.92 29.83
CA GLU A 566 -12.06 -23.90 30.84
C GLU A 566 -10.59 -23.95 31.27
N LYS A 567 -10.05 -25.16 31.54
CA LYS A 567 -8.63 -25.36 31.86
C LYS A 567 -7.71 -24.81 30.78
N TYR A 568 -7.88 -25.22 29.53
CA TYR A 568 -7.02 -24.81 28.43
C TYR A 568 -7.27 -23.33 28.02
N SER A 569 -8.49 -22.82 28.14
CA SER A 569 -8.75 -21.38 27.94
C SER A 569 -8.04 -20.53 29.00
N ASN A 570 -8.00 -20.97 30.26
CA ASN A 570 -7.27 -20.27 31.31
C ASN A 570 -5.76 -20.24 31.03
N MET A 571 -5.18 -21.32 30.48
CA MET A 571 -3.78 -21.31 30.04
C MET A 571 -3.52 -20.30 28.91
N VAL A 572 -4.48 -20.13 27.99
CA VAL A 572 -4.41 -19.08 26.95
C VAL A 572 -4.47 -17.68 27.58
N ILE A 573 -5.32 -17.46 28.58
CA ILE A 573 -5.40 -16.18 29.32
C ILE A 573 -4.07 -15.89 30.02
N GLU A 574 -3.46 -16.87 30.69
CA GLU A 574 -2.19 -16.70 31.41
C GLU A 574 -1.04 -16.33 30.46
N HIS A 575 -0.97 -16.94 29.29
CA HIS A 575 0.11 -16.70 28.32
C HIS A 575 -0.09 -15.45 27.45
N ILE A 576 -1.31 -15.19 26.97
CA ILE A 576 -1.60 -14.13 25.98
C ILE A 576 -2.19 -12.87 26.64
N LYS A 577 -2.74 -12.99 27.86
CA LYS A 577 -3.39 -11.89 28.61
C LYS A 577 -4.59 -11.25 27.90
N VAL A 578 -5.41 -12.08 27.24
CA VAL A 578 -6.66 -11.67 26.58
C VAL A 578 -7.89 -11.94 27.46
N SER A 579 -9.04 -11.40 27.07
CA SER A 579 -10.31 -11.66 27.76
C SER A 579 -10.67 -13.15 27.76
N LYS A 580 -11.45 -13.59 28.76
CA LYS A 580 -11.93 -14.99 28.83
C LYS A 580 -12.67 -15.42 27.56
N PHE A 581 -13.49 -14.52 27.00
CA PHE A 581 -14.21 -14.78 25.75
C PHE A 581 -13.26 -14.98 24.56
N THR A 582 -12.28 -14.09 24.40
CA THR A 582 -11.28 -14.15 23.32
C THR A 582 -10.42 -15.42 23.44
N ALA A 583 -10.01 -15.78 24.66
CA ALA A 583 -9.23 -17.00 24.91
C ALA A 583 -9.99 -18.27 24.52
N SER A 584 -11.27 -18.36 24.86
CA SER A 584 -12.13 -19.47 24.43
C SER A 584 -12.25 -19.54 22.90
N GLN A 585 -12.48 -18.42 22.22
CA GLN A 585 -12.57 -18.40 20.77
C GLN A 585 -11.24 -18.78 20.07
N MET A 586 -10.10 -18.38 20.63
CA MET A 586 -8.78 -18.79 20.12
C MET A 586 -8.57 -20.29 20.27
N LEU A 587 -8.91 -20.87 21.42
CA LEU A 587 -8.81 -22.30 21.66
C LEU A 587 -9.74 -23.08 20.73
N ASP A 588 -10.99 -22.65 20.58
CA ASP A 588 -11.97 -23.27 19.68
C ASP A 588 -11.48 -23.26 18.23
N ALA A 589 -10.96 -22.11 17.76
CA ALA A 589 -10.35 -22.02 16.44
C ALA A 589 -9.15 -22.97 16.27
N GLY A 590 -8.35 -23.17 17.32
CA GLY A 590 -7.25 -24.13 17.34
C GLY A 590 -7.73 -25.59 17.26
N ILE A 591 -8.78 -25.94 18.00
CA ILE A 591 -9.41 -27.27 17.97
C ILE A 591 -10.01 -27.55 16.59
N GLU A 592 -10.64 -26.54 15.96
CA GLU A 592 -11.22 -26.62 14.60
C GLU A 592 -10.16 -26.60 13.49
N GLY A 593 -8.88 -26.33 13.79
CA GLY A 593 -7.83 -26.13 12.79
C GLY A 593 -7.97 -24.85 11.96
N SER A 594 -8.83 -23.92 12.39
CA SER A 594 -9.14 -22.66 11.71
C SER A 594 -8.23 -21.52 12.18
N PHE A 595 -6.91 -21.69 12.02
CA PHE A 595 -5.90 -20.76 12.55
C PHE A 595 -5.94 -19.34 11.96
N GLU A 596 -6.60 -19.12 10.83
CA GLU A 596 -6.84 -17.77 10.29
C GLU A 596 -7.78 -16.94 11.19
N LYS A 597 -8.73 -17.59 11.89
CA LYS A 597 -9.62 -16.91 12.84
C LYS A 597 -8.84 -16.31 14.02
N ILE A 598 -7.71 -16.92 14.40
CA ILE A 598 -6.84 -16.43 15.49
C ILE A 598 -6.25 -15.06 15.14
N LYS A 599 -5.97 -14.81 13.85
CA LYS A 599 -5.40 -13.53 13.41
C LYS A 599 -6.33 -12.35 13.70
N ALA A 600 -7.64 -12.56 13.61
CA ALA A 600 -8.67 -11.54 13.91
C ALA A 600 -8.90 -11.33 15.42
N LEU A 601 -8.40 -12.24 16.25
CA LEU A 601 -8.58 -12.24 17.70
C LEU A 601 -7.34 -11.74 18.46
N MET A 602 -6.22 -11.52 17.76
CA MET A 602 -5.00 -11.01 18.36
C MET A 602 -5.20 -9.59 18.93
N PRO A 603 -4.54 -9.26 20.04
CA PRO A 603 -4.58 -7.94 20.66
C PRO A 603 -3.98 -6.82 19.81
#